data_AF-A0A8J6UQF8-F1
#
_entry.id   AF-A0A8J6UQF8-F1
#
_cell.length_a   1.000
_cell.length_b   1.000
_cell.length_c   1.000
_cell.angle_alpha   90.00
_cell.angle_beta   90.00
_cell.angle_gamma   90.00
#
_symmetry.space_group_name_H-M   'P 1'
#
loop_
_entity.id
_entity.type
_entity.pdbx_description
1 polymer ?
#
loop_
_entity_poly.entity_id
_entity_poly.type
_entity_poly.pdbx_seq_one_letter_code
_entity_poly.pdbx_strand_id
1 'polypeptide(L)'
;MPPIIPLDFIGSAWSLWPPHSDREGLNLVSGTRKIASDILSVCLIRKGEDPIHPSLGLAPDLFEPLSNYAPQYWVYHVQDEISRWVAGIERLSVDVVDYEDYKNRLVTEVRFVPKQEADNHILTFGWYAYQGAIWDRDFDTFLDEITLDGSPFKALR
;
A
#
# COMPACT_ATOMS: atom_id res chain seq x y z
N MET A 1 31.39 -20.21 -8.93
CA MET A 1 30.74 -19.72 -7.69
C MET A 1 29.29 -19.43 -8.03
N PRO A 2 28.31 -20.03 -7.33
CA PRO A 2 26.94 -19.57 -7.45
C PRO A 2 26.84 -18.12 -6.93
N PRO A 3 25.97 -17.28 -7.52
CA PRO A 3 25.76 -15.92 -7.03
C PRO A 3 25.24 -15.96 -5.59
N ILE A 4 25.84 -15.14 -4.73
CA ILE A 4 25.32 -14.87 -3.39
C ILE A 4 24.04 -14.08 -3.60
N ILE A 5 22.89 -14.74 -3.47
CA ILE A 5 21.60 -14.07 -3.38
C ILE A 5 21.66 -13.21 -2.10
N PRO A 6 21.39 -11.90 -2.14
CA PRO A 6 21.28 -11.13 -0.91
C PRO A 6 20.09 -11.70 -0.11
N LEU A 7 20.40 -12.50 0.90
CA LEU A 7 19.43 -13.05 1.85
C LEU A 7 18.83 -11.89 2.67
N ASP A 8 17.58 -11.54 2.35
CA ASP A 8 16.53 -10.95 3.21
C ASP A 8 16.96 -10.18 4.47
N PHE A 9 17.57 -9.00 4.33
CA PHE A 9 17.91 -8.14 5.48
C PHE A 9 16.84 -7.11 5.87
N ILE A 10 15.85 -6.87 5.00
CA ILE A 10 14.67 -6.04 5.32
C ILE A 10 13.70 -6.80 6.26
N GLY A 11 14.05 -8.04 6.61
CA GLY A 11 13.25 -8.94 7.42
C GLY A 11 12.09 -9.51 6.62
N SER A 12 11.35 -10.42 7.25
CA SER A 12 10.09 -10.94 6.72
C SER A 12 8.95 -10.51 7.62
N ALA A 13 7.83 -10.13 7.02
CA ALA A 13 6.58 -9.91 7.73
C ALA A 13 5.52 -10.87 7.19
N TRP A 14 4.47 -11.08 7.97
CA TRP A 14 3.25 -11.67 7.41
C TRP A 14 2.71 -10.69 6.39
N SER A 15 2.28 -11.22 5.25
CA SER A 15 1.46 -10.45 4.32
C SER A 15 0.24 -9.92 5.07
N LEU A 16 -0.19 -8.71 4.72
CA LEU A 16 -1.47 -8.16 5.15
C LEU A 16 -2.67 -9.06 4.81
N TRP A 17 -2.47 -10.01 3.92
CA TRP A 17 -3.53 -10.79 3.30
C TRP A 17 -3.41 -12.25 3.70
N PRO A 18 -4.54 -12.88 4.07
CA PRO A 18 -4.54 -14.30 4.39
C PRO A 18 -4.09 -15.11 3.17
N PRO A 19 -3.48 -16.29 3.39
CA PRO A 19 -3.17 -17.23 2.32
C PRO A 19 -4.46 -17.62 1.56
N HIS A 20 -4.36 -17.91 0.26
CA HIS A 20 -5.51 -18.30 -0.58
C HIS A 20 -6.02 -19.69 -0.26
N SER A 21 -5.17 -20.51 0.35
CA SER A 21 -5.55 -21.82 0.83
C SER A 21 -4.80 -22.22 2.09
N ASP A 22 -5.42 -23.07 2.91
CA ASP A 22 -4.82 -23.66 4.11
C ASP A 22 -3.50 -24.41 3.82
N ARG A 23 -3.25 -24.76 2.55
CA ARG A 23 -2.06 -25.49 2.09
C ARG A 23 -0.86 -24.59 1.81
N GLU A 24 -1.06 -23.29 1.64
CA GLU A 24 0.00 -22.32 1.35
C GLU A 24 0.78 -21.88 2.60
N GLY A 25 0.27 -22.21 3.79
CA GLY A 25 0.90 -21.82 5.06
C GLY A 25 0.80 -20.32 5.30
N LEU A 26 1.74 -19.76 6.09
CA LEU A 26 1.80 -18.31 6.32
C LEU A 26 2.40 -17.62 5.10
N ASN A 27 1.68 -16.66 4.53
CA ASN A 27 2.17 -15.85 3.42
C ASN A 27 3.19 -14.82 3.95
N LEU A 28 4.45 -14.97 3.56
CA LEU A 28 5.55 -14.12 4.01
C LEU A 28 6.00 -13.18 2.90
N VAL A 29 6.15 -11.91 3.25
CA VAL A 29 6.76 -10.89 2.39
C VAL A 29 8.11 -10.50 2.95
N SER A 30 9.12 -10.35 2.09
CA SER A 30 10.48 -9.94 2.47
C SER A 30 11.03 -8.92 1.49
N GLY A 31 12.18 -8.32 1.83
CA GLY A 31 12.85 -7.36 0.96
C GLY A 31 11.97 -6.12 0.67
N THR A 32 12.12 -5.59 -0.55
CA THR A 32 11.29 -4.50 -1.08
C THR A 32 9.78 -4.78 -1.02
N ARG A 33 9.36 -6.05 -1.16
CA ARG A 33 7.94 -6.40 -1.05
C ARG A 33 7.38 -6.20 0.36
N LYS A 34 8.21 -6.35 1.39
CA LYS A 34 7.81 -6.05 2.77
C LYS A 34 7.55 -4.55 2.94
N ILE A 35 8.42 -3.69 2.38
CA ILE A 35 8.21 -2.23 2.41
C ILE A 35 6.92 -1.85 1.67
N ALA A 36 6.68 -2.43 0.48
CA ALA A 36 5.43 -2.22 -0.25
C ALA A 36 4.20 -2.67 0.56
N SER A 37 4.28 -3.82 1.25
CA SER A 37 3.22 -4.28 2.14
C SER A 37 2.99 -3.31 3.30
N ASP A 38 4.04 -2.80 3.95
CA ASP A 38 3.90 -1.83 5.05
C ASP A 38 3.27 -0.51 4.59
N ILE A 39 3.63 -0.03 3.39
CA ILE A 39 2.99 1.16 2.79
C ILE A 39 1.50 0.92 2.63
N LEU A 40 1.11 -0.23 2.08
CA LEU A 40 -0.29 -0.60 1.95
C LEU A 40 -0.99 -0.70 3.31
N SER A 41 -0.32 -1.24 4.34
CA SER A 41 -0.89 -1.35 5.70
C SER A 41 -1.30 0.02 6.23
N VAL A 42 -0.38 0.98 6.13
CA VAL A 42 -0.61 2.35 6.60
C VAL A 42 -1.74 3.01 5.83
N CYS A 43 -1.85 2.74 4.53
CA CYS A 43 -2.90 3.31 3.69
C CYS A 43 -4.27 2.66 3.97
N LEU A 44 -4.33 1.35 4.17
CA LEU A 44 -5.61 0.63 4.26
C LEU A 44 -6.21 0.58 5.66
N ILE A 45 -5.40 0.82 6.70
CA ILE A 45 -5.88 0.87 8.09
C ILE A 45 -6.45 2.27 8.37
N ARG A 46 -7.60 2.31 9.02
CA ARG A 46 -8.19 3.55 9.56
C ARG A 46 -7.63 3.83 10.96
N LYS A 47 -7.38 5.11 11.27
CA LYS A 47 -7.04 5.54 12.63
C LYS A 47 -8.10 5.07 13.63
N GLY A 48 -7.65 4.34 14.65
CA GLY A 48 -8.48 3.72 15.68
C GLY A 48 -8.82 2.25 15.45
N GLU A 49 -8.52 1.67 14.28
CA GLU A 49 -8.71 0.23 14.02
C GLU A 49 -7.66 -0.63 14.72
N ASP A 50 -6.41 -0.18 14.78
CA ASP A 50 -5.38 -0.82 15.61
C ASP A 50 -5.54 -0.33 17.07
N PRO A 51 -5.98 -1.21 18.00
CA PRO A 51 -6.17 -0.83 19.40
C PRO A 51 -4.86 -0.55 20.14
N ILE A 52 -3.72 -1.05 19.64
CA ILE A 52 -2.40 -0.84 20.21
C ILE A 52 -1.82 0.49 19.70
N HIS A 53 -2.02 0.80 18.42
CA HIS A 53 -1.57 2.04 17.79
C HIS A 53 -2.76 2.81 17.19
N PRO A 54 -3.60 3.46 18.00
CA PRO A 54 -4.81 4.12 17.49
C PRO A 54 -4.52 5.29 16.54
N SER A 55 -3.29 5.80 16.52
CA SER A 55 -2.85 6.83 15.56
C SER A 55 -2.35 6.29 14.23
N LEU A 56 -2.18 4.96 14.08
CA LEU A 56 -1.78 4.31 12.84
C LEU A 56 -2.91 4.38 11.81
N GLY A 57 -2.55 4.63 10.56
CA GLY A 57 -3.46 4.53 9.44
C GLY A 57 -3.77 5.86 8.77
N LEU A 58 -4.26 5.80 7.55
CA LEU A 58 -4.73 6.96 6.78
C LEU A 58 -6.00 6.64 5.97
N ALA A 59 -6.60 5.47 6.14
CA ALA A 59 -7.78 5.14 5.37
C ALA A 59 -8.89 6.20 5.57
N PRO A 60 -9.44 6.77 4.47
CA PRO A 60 -10.49 7.77 4.58
C PRO A 60 -11.74 7.16 5.19
N ASP A 61 -12.63 8.04 5.66
CA ASP A 61 -13.95 7.56 6.06
C ASP A 61 -14.67 6.99 4.83
N LEU A 62 -15.29 5.81 5.00
CA LEU A 62 -15.85 5.04 3.90
C LEU A 62 -16.86 5.89 3.10
N PHE A 63 -17.56 6.81 3.77
CA PHE A 63 -18.62 7.65 3.21
C PHE A 63 -18.22 9.09 2.87
N GLU A 64 -16.94 9.43 2.92
CA GLU A 64 -16.50 10.79 2.61
C GLU A 64 -16.14 10.93 1.12
N PRO A 65 -16.84 11.80 0.35
CA PRO A 65 -16.54 12.02 -1.06
C PRO A 65 -15.08 12.45 -1.28
N LEU A 66 -14.40 11.86 -2.28
CA LEU A 66 -13.06 12.30 -2.64
C LEU A 66 -13.05 13.73 -3.20
N SER A 67 -14.17 14.22 -3.74
CA SER A 67 -14.36 15.61 -4.17
C SER A 67 -14.09 16.64 -3.07
N ASN A 68 -14.20 16.25 -1.80
CA ASN A 68 -13.93 17.14 -0.68
C ASN A 68 -12.43 17.42 -0.48
N TYR A 69 -11.56 16.62 -1.10
CA TYR A 69 -10.12 16.67 -0.91
C TYR A 69 -9.40 17.00 -2.20
N ALA A 70 -8.55 18.03 -2.17
CA ALA A 70 -7.62 18.26 -3.25
C ALA A 70 -6.64 17.07 -3.37
N PRO A 71 -6.33 16.54 -4.56
CA PRO A 71 -5.35 15.46 -4.72
C PRO A 71 -3.99 15.77 -4.05
N GLN A 72 -3.57 17.04 -4.02
CA GLN A 72 -2.33 17.46 -3.36
C GLN A 72 -2.39 17.33 -1.83
N TYR A 73 -3.58 17.54 -1.25
CA TYR A 73 -3.80 17.28 0.17
C TYR A 73 -3.61 15.80 0.48
N TRP A 74 -4.16 14.93 -0.38
CA TRP A 74 -3.94 13.49 -0.30
C TRP A 74 -2.46 13.11 -0.36
N VAL A 75 -1.73 13.60 -1.36
CA VAL A 75 -0.28 13.36 -1.52
C VAL A 75 0.49 13.70 -0.25
N TYR A 76 0.25 14.90 0.31
CA TYR A 76 0.92 15.35 1.53
C TYR A 76 0.68 14.39 2.71
N HIS A 77 -0.56 14.00 2.94
CA HIS A 77 -0.92 13.13 4.06
C HIS A 77 -0.42 11.70 3.91
N VAL A 78 -0.49 11.13 2.70
CA VAL A 78 0.06 9.81 2.41
C VAL A 78 1.57 9.81 2.65
N GLN A 79 2.27 10.84 2.16
CA GLN A 79 3.70 10.94 2.35
C GLN A 79 4.10 11.10 3.84
N ASP A 80 3.35 11.90 4.61
CA ASP A 80 3.60 12.09 6.06
C ASP A 80 3.39 10.79 6.85
N GLU A 81 2.28 10.08 6.64
CA GLU A 81 2.00 8.84 7.38
C GLU A 81 2.96 7.71 6.98
N ILE A 82 3.31 7.56 5.70
CA ILE A 82 4.31 6.58 5.27
C ILE A 82 5.66 6.90 5.94
N SER A 83 6.09 8.16 5.94
CA SER A 83 7.35 8.57 6.56
C SER A 83 7.38 8.32 8.07
N ARG A 84 6.21 8.38 8.74
CA ARG A 84 6.08 8.14 10.18
C ARG A 84 6.14 6.65 10.52
N TRP A 85 5.47 5.80 9.76
CA TRP A 85 5.22 4.40 10.14
C TRP A 85 6.04 3.38 9.36
N VAL A 86 6.45 3.68 8.13
CA VAL A 86 7.20 2.74 7.29
C VAL A 86 8.70 2.99 7.43
N ALA A 87 9.37 2.06 8.11
CA ALA A 87 10.81 2.07 8.24
C ALA A 87 11.50 1.52 6.98
N GLY A 88 12.78 1.88 6.80
CA GLY A 88 13.63 1.31 5.75
C GLY A 88 13.58 2.02 4.40
N ILE A 89 12.87 3.15 4.28
CA ILE A 89 12.86 4.00 3.08
C ILE A 89 13.93 5.11 3.21
N GLU A 90 14.75 5.29 2.17
CA GLU A 90 15.71 6.39 2.03
C GLU A 90 15.06 7.60 1.37
N ARG A 91 14.32 7.38 0.27
CA ARG A 91 13.65 8.43 -0.50
C ARG A 91 12.22 8.03 -0.75
N LEU A 92 11.32 9.00 -0.63
CA LEU A 92 9.89 8.82 -0.81
C LEU A 92 9.34 9.99 -1.62
N SER A 93 8.51 9.69 -2.60
CA SER A 93 7.67 10.65 -3.30
C SER A 93 6.32 10.01 -3.54
N VAL A 94 5.25 10.77 -3.31
CA VAL A 94 3.88 10.32 -3.58
C VAL A 94 3.28 11.22 -4.65
N ASP A 95 2.47 10.66 -5.53
CA ASP A 95 1.77 11.38 -6.58
C ASP A 95 0.37 10.78 -6.82
N VAL A 96 -0.52 11.57 -7.40
CA VAL A 96 -1.83 11.10 -7.88
C VAL A 96 -1.82 11.17 -9.39
N VAL A 97 -1.78 10.00 -10.03
CA VAL A 97 -1.57 9.87 -11.48
C VAL A 97 -2.87 9.79 -12.27
N ASP A 98 -3.97 9.46 -11.59
CA ASP A 98 -5.32 9.45 -12.16
C ASP A 98 -6.33 9.84 -11.07
N TYR A 99 -7.36 10.59 -11.45
CA TYR A 99 -8.39 11.06 -10.54
C TYR A 99 -9.73 11.15 -11.25
N GLU A 100 -10.65 10.28 -10.84
CA GLU A 100 -11.98 10.15 -11.40
C GLU A 100 -13.02 10.49 -10.33
N ASP A 101 -13.28 11.79 -10.16
CA ASP A 101 -14.19 12.31 -9.13
C ASP A 101 -15.58 11.65 -9.16
N TYR A 102 -16.15 11.50 -10.36
CA TYR A 102 -17.46 10.87 -10.57
C TYR A 102 -17.51 9.38 -10.20
N LYS A 103 -16.35 8.71 -10.07
CA LYS A 103 -16.23 7.34 -9.58
C LYS A 103 -15.74 7.26 -8.13
N ASN A 104 -15.49 8.39 -7.47
CA ASN A 104 -14.79 8.46 -6.19
C ASN A 104 -13.53 7.58 -6.19
N ARG A 105 -12.74 7.65 -7.28
CA ARG A 105 -11.51 6.87 -7.45
C ARG A 105 -10.32 7.81 -7.64
N LEU A 106 -9.22 7.53 -6.96
CA LEU A 106 -7.93 8.15 -7.22
C LEU A 106 -6.84 7.08 -7.32
N VAL A 107 -5.90 7.22 -8.24
CA VAL A 107 -4.78 6.29 -8.37
C VAL A 107 -3.53 6.95 -7.81
N THR A 108 -2.96 6.33 -6.80
CA THR A 108 -1.77 6.82 -6.11
C THR A 108 -0.54 6.07 -6.61
N GLU A 109 0.50 6.81 -6.94
CA GLU A 109 1.83 6.27 -7.20
C GLU A 109 2.77 6.65 -6.06
N VAL A 110 3.32 5.65 -5.38
CA VAL A 110 4.32 5.80 -4.32
C VAL A 110 5.67 5.35 -4.89
N ARG A 111 6.55 6.32 -5.11
CA ARG A 111 7.93 6.09 -5.54
C ARG A 111 8.82 6.05 -4.31
N PHE A 112 9.56 4.96 -4.13
CA PHE A 112 10.43 4.80 -2.96
C PHE A 112 11.74 4.11 -3.29
N VAL A 113 12.80 4.50 -2.56
CA VAL A 113 14.11 3.87 -2.60
C VAL A 113 14.37 3.27 -1.21
N PRO A 114 14.50 1.94 -1.05
CA PRO A 114 14.89 1.33 0.22
C PRO A 114 16.28 1.80 0.66
N LYS A 115 16.56 1.93 1.95
CA LYS A 115 17.89 2.33 2.48
C LYS A 115 19.03 1.38 2.12
N GLN A 116 18.70 0.18 1.65
CA GLN A 116 19.64 -0.92 1.42
C GLN A 116 19.79 -1.25 -0.07
N GLU A 117 18.94 -0.67 -0.93
CA GLU A 117 18.90 -0.93 -2.37
C GLU A 117 18.91 0.42 -3.09
N ALA A 118 19.71 0.56 -4.14
CA ALA A 118 19.79 1.83 -4.87
C ALA A 118 18.65 2.02 -5.87
N ASP A 119 17.90 0.95 -6.15
CA ASP A 119 16.87 0.93 -7.16
C ASP A 119 15.61 1.66 -6.67
N ASN A 120 15.03 2.45 -7.57
CA ASN A 120 13.78 3.14 -7.32
C ASN A 120 12.61 2.23 -7.65
N HIS A 121 11.76 1.99 -6.67
CA HIS A 121 10.58 1.18 -6.80
C HIS A 121 9.32 2.04 -6.89
N ILE A 122 8.33 1.53 -7.60
CA ILE A 122 7.06 2.21 -7.84
C ILE A 122 5.92 1.29 -7.42
N LEU A 123 5.23 1.65 -6.33
CA LEU A 123 4.00 1.01 -5.89
C LEU A 123 2.80 1.83 -6.37
N THR A 124 1.91 1.22 -7.14
CA THR A 124 0.68 1.86 -7.63
C THR A 124 -0.54 1.14 -7.08
N PHE A 125 -1.54 1.88 -6.62
CA PHE A 125 -2.82 1.34 -6.17
C PHE A 125 -3.93 2.39 -6.22
N GLY A 126 -5.18 1.94 -6.39
CA GLY A 126 -6.36 2.78 -6.37
C GLY A 126 -6.90 2.99 -4.95
N TRP A 127 -7.37 4.19 -4.65
CA TRP A 127 -8.25 4.46 -3.53
C TRP A 127 -9.68 4.65 -3.99
N TYR A 128 -10.59 4.18 -3.17
CA TYR A 128 -12.02 4.23 -3.40
C TYR A 128 -12.70 4.83 -2.18
N ALA A 129 -13.52 5.86 -2.38
CA ALA A 129 -14.49 6.27 -1.37
C ALA A 129 -15.89 5.80 -1.78
N TYR A 130 -16.62 5.20 -0.85
CA TYR A 130 -17.90 4.58 -1.12
C TYR A 130 -19.04 5.42 -0.52
N GLN A 131 -19.79 6.13 -1.36
CA GLN A 131 -21.00 6.82 -0.90
C GLN A 131 -22.18 5.87 -0.62
N GLY A 132 -21.95 4.55 -0.58
CA GLY A 132 -22.97 3.51 -0.42
C GLY A 132 -22.41 2.17 0.08
N ALA A 133 -23.23 1.13 0.13
CA ALA A 133 -22.80 -0.21 0.53
C ALA A 133 -21.71 -0.74 -0.42
N ILE A 134 -20.65 -1.30 0.17
CA ILE A 134 -19.53 -1.95 -0.53
C ILE A 134 -20.07 -3.14 -1.31
N TRP A 135 -19.68 -3.29 -2.58
CA TRP A 135 -19.95 -4.51 -3.34
C TRP A 135 -18.73 -5.43 -3.21
N ASP A 136 -18.94 -6.72 -2.91
CA ASP A 136 -17.85 -7.71 -2.74
C ASP A 136 -16.79 -7.71 -3.87
N ARG A 137 -17.13 -7.20 -5.06
CA ARG A 137 -16.24 -7.12 -6.24
C ARG A 137 -15.22 -5.99 -6.20
N ASP A 138 -15.43 -4.99 -5.35
CA ASP A 138 -14.56 -3.81 -5.33
C ASP A 138 -13.21 -4.15 -4.68
N PHE A 139 -13.21 -5.14 -3.77
CA PHE A 139 -11.99 -5.68 -3.19
C PHE A 139 -11.12 -6.41 -4.22
N ASP A 140 -11.72 -7.28 -5.04
CA ASP A 140 -11.00 -7.97 -6.13
C ASP A 140 -10.45 -6.96 -7.15
N THR A 141 -11.22 -5.91 -7.45
CA THR A 141 -10.81 -4.82 -8.34
C THR A 141 -9.62 -4.06 -7.76
N PHE A 142 -9.66 -3.72 -6.48
CA PHE A 142 -8.54 -3.10 -5.78
C PHE A 142 -7.28 -3.96 -5.86
N LEU A 143 -7.38 -5.27 -5.55
CA LEU A 143 -6.24 -6.19 -5.60
C LEU A 143 -5.63 -6.30 -7.01
N ASP A 144 -6.45 -6.28 -8.06
CA ASP A 144 -6.00 -6.33 -9.45
C ASP A 144 -5.29 -5.04 -9.90
N GLU A 145 -5.55 -3.91 -9.23
CA GLU A 145 -4.91 -2.62 -9.51
C GLU A 145 -3.57 -2.42 -8.79
N ILE A 146 -3.25 -3.23 -7.77
CA ILE A 146 -1.99 -3.08 -7.03
C ILE A 146 -0.83 -3.60 -7.88
N THR A 147 0.13 -2.73 -8.16
CA THR A 147 1.34 -3.08 -8.91
C THR A 147 2.59 -2.60 -8.19
N LEU A 148 3.65 -3.40 -8.27
CA LEU A 148 5.00 -3.04 -7.85
C LEU A 148 5.91 -3.15 -9.09
N ASP A 149 6.52 -2.03 -9.47
CA ASP A 149 7.37 -1.91 -10.65
C ASP A 149 6.65 -2.35 -11.95
N GLY A 150 5.36 -2.00 -12.04
CA GLY A 150 4.48 -2.36 -13.16
C GLY A 150 4.07 -3.83 -13.21
N SER A 151 4.59 -4.67 -12.31
CA SER A 151 4.15 -6.05 -12.16
C SER A 151 3.01 -6.12 -11.16
N PRO A 152 1.96 -6.95 -11.39
CA PRO A 152 0.95 -7.19 -10.38
C PRO A 152 1.60 -7.56 -9.06
N PHE A 153 1.28 -6.83 -8.00
CA PHE A 153 1.83 -7.09 -6.68
C PHE A 153 1.09 -8.30 -6.10
N LYS A 154 1.39 -9.49 -6.62
CA LYS A 154 0.76 -10.75 -6.23
C LYS A 154 1.40 -11.39 -5.01
N ALA A 155 2.12 -10.63 -4.18
CA ALA A 155 2.31 -11.06 -2.78
C ALA A 155 0.97 -11.22 -2.03
N LEU A 156 -0.11 -10.85 -2.71
CA LEU A 156 -1.52 -10.97 -2.46
C LEU A 156 -2.16 -12.24 -3.05
N ARG A 157 -1.44 -13.10 -3.78
CA ARG A 157 -1.92 -14.35 -4.43
C ARG A 157 -0.96 -15.52 -4.32
#